data_AF-A0A022QCN6-F1
#
_entry.id   AF-A0A022QCN6-F1
#
_cell.length_a   1.000
_cell.length_b   1.000
_cell.length_c   1.000
_cell.angle_alpha   90.00
_cell.angle_beta   90.00
_cell.angle_gamma   90.00
#
_symmetry.space_group_name_H-M   'P 1'
#
loop_
_entity.id
_entity.type
_entity.pdbx_description
1 polymer ?
#
loop_
_entity_poly.entity_id
_entity_poly.type
_entity_poly.pdbx_seq_one_letter_code
_entity_poly.pdbx_strand_id
1 'polypeptide(L)' 'MAATRATAALCLIAAALLMLITAAAAASDTYTNHTVGGDAGWFFNSTTNMTSADYNAWAAKQTFNLGDYL' A
#
# COMPACT_ATOMS: atom_id res chain seq x y z
N MET A 1 -22.59 38.48 15.81
CA MET A 1 -21.18 38.15 15.50
C MET A 1 -20.71 36.85 16.17
N ALA A 2 -21.07 36.54 17.42
CA ALA A 2 -20.66 35.28 18.08
C ALA A 2 -21.26 34.01 17.44
N ALA A 3 -22.54 34.03 17.09
CA ALA A 3 -23.22 32.89 16.44
C ALA A 3 -22.58 32.52 15.09
N THR A 4 -22.23 33.51 14.26
CA THR A 4 -21.56 33.31 12.96
C THR A 4 -20.18 32.65 13.11
N ARG A 5 -19.43 32.99 14.17
CA ARG A 5 -18.11 32.40 14.47
C ARG A 5 -18.23 30.95 14.94
N ALA A 6 -19.26 30.64 15.72
CA ALA A 6 -19.55 29.27 16.17
C ALA A 6 -19.96 28.37 15.00
N THR A 7 -20.79 28.85 14.07
CA THR A 7 -21.16 28.11 12.86
C THR A 7 -19.95 27.84 11.96
N ALA A 8 -19.08 28.84 11.75
CA ALA A 8 -17.86 28.67 10.96
C ALA A 8 -16.91 27.62 11.56
N ALA A 9 -16.72 27.63 12.88
CA ALA A 9 -15.88 26.64 13.58
C ALA A 9 -16.44 25.21 13.44
N LEU A 10 -17.77 25.04 13.56
CA LEU A 10 -18.43 23.75 13.39
C LEU A 10 -18.27 23.21 11.96
N CYS A 11 -18.41 24.06 10.94
CA CYS A 11 -18.18 23.69 9.54
C CYS A 11 -16.74 23.24 9.27
N LEU A 12 -15.75 23.92 9.85
CA LEU A 12 -14.34 23.56 9.70
C LEU A 12 -14.02 22.21 10.35
N ILE A 13 -14.57 21.95 11.54
CA ILE A 13 -14.41 20.65 12.22
C ILE A 13 -15.08 19.54 11.41
N ALA A 14 -16.30 19.77 10.91
CA ALA A 14 -16.99 18.81 10.06
C ALA A 14 -16.22 18.51 8.77
N ALA A 15 -15.66 19.54 8.12
CA ALA A 15 -14.83 19.37 6.92
C ALA A 15 -13.54 18.60 7.22
N ALA A 16 -12.86 18.89 8.33
CA ALA A 16 -11.66 18.17 8.76
C ALA A 16 -11.97 16.69 9.04
N LEU A 17 -13.08 16.40 9.72
CA LEU A 17 -13.55 15.02 9.96
C LEU A 17 -13.87 14.29 8.65
N LEU A 18 -14.54 14.95 7.71
CA LEU A 18 -14.83 14.36 6.39
C LEU A 18 -13.54 14.05 5.60
N MET A 19 -12.54 14.92 5.66
CA MET A 19 -11.23 14.68 5.03
C MET A 19 -10.50 13.49 5.68
N LEU A 20 -10.55 13.35 7.00
CA LEU A 20 -9.94 12.22 7.70
C LEU A 20 -10.62 10.88 7.36
N ILE A 21 -11.96 10.87 7.27
CA ILE A 21 -12.73 9.67 6.92
C ILE A 21 -12.46 9.24 5.47
N THR A 22 -12.39 10.19 4.53
CA THR A 22 -12.10 9.90 3.12
C THR A 22 -10.66 9.42 2.91
N ALA A 23 -9.69 9.94 3.66
CA ALA A 23 -8.31 9.45 3.64
C ALA A 23 -8.20 8.01 4.16
N ALA A 24 -8.97 7.63 5.19
CA ALA A 24 -8.99 6.27 5.70
C ALA A 24 -9.66 5.28 4.72
N ALA A 25 -10.69 5.71 4.00
CA ALA A 25 -11.39 4.89 3.00
C ALA A 25 -10.61 4.72 1.68
N ALA A 26 -9.62 5.57 1.41
CA ALA A 26 -8.76 5.47 0.22
C ALA A 26 -7.71 4.36 0.32
N ALA A 27 -7.55 3.72 1.48
CA ALA A 27 -6.90 2.42 1.59
C ALA A 27 -7.83 1.35 1.00
N SER A 28 -7.98 1.36 -0.32
CA SER A 28 -8.65 0.27 -1.03
C SER A 28 -7.97 -1.05 -0.65
N ASP A 29 -8.75 -2.05 -0.29
CA ASP A 29 -8.34 -3.46 -0.12
C ASP A 29 -7.90 -4.08 -1.48
N THR A 30 -7.03 -3.39 -2.21
CA THR A 30 -6.48 -3.89 -3.45
C THR A 30 -5.32 -4.79 -3.10
N TYR A 31 -5.59 -6.10 -3.11
CA TYR A 31 -4.57 -7.12 -2.96
C TYR A 31 -3.80 -7.28 -4.26
N THR A 32 -2.48 -7.28 -4.16
CA THR A 32 -1.57 -7.49 -5.28
C THR A 32 -1.01 -8.90 -5.22
N ASN A 33 -0.92 -9.57 -6.38
CA ASN A 33 -0.15 -10.80 -6.51
C ASN A 33 1.26 -10.46 -7.03
N HIS A 34 2.29 -10.76 -6.24
CA HIS A 34 3.68 -10.52 -6.56
C HIS A 34 4.35 -11.81 -7.02
N THR A 35 4.42 -12.04 -8.33
CA THR A 35 5.15 -13.20 -8.87
C THR A 35 6.61 -13.18 -8.44
N VAL A 36 6.97 -14.09 -7.52
CA VAL A 36 8.32 -14.11 -6.93
C VAL A 36 9.39 -14.38 -7.98
N GLY A 37 10.38 -13.50 -8.06
CA GLY A 37 11.44 -13.54 -9.08
C GLY A 37 11.01 -13.03 -10.46
N GLY A 38 9.75 -12.62 -10.65
CA GLY A 38 9.21 -12.19 -11.94
C GLY A 38 9.38 -13.27 -13.01
N ASP A 39 9.85 -12.89 -14.19
CA ASP A 39 10.07 -13.82 -15.31
C ASP A 39 11.10 -14.91 -15.00
N ALA A 40 12.00 -14.69 -14.05
CA ALA A 40 12.97 -15.69 -13.62
C ALA A 40 12.38 -16.76 -12.68
N GLY A 41 11.21 -16.48 -12.07
CA GLY A 41 10.49 -17.40 -11.20
C GLY A 41 11.23 -17.78 -9.90
N TRP A 42 10.68 -18.77 -9.19
CA TRP A 42 11.17 -19.24 -7.89
C TRP A 42 11.76 -20.64 -7.97
N PHE A 43 13.08 -20.75 -8.18
CA PHE A 43 13.79 -22.02 -8.08
C PHE A 43 15.28 -21.84 -7.78
N PHE A 44 15.94 -22.96 -7.47
CA PHE A 44 17.38 -23.06 -7.34
C PHE A 44 17.93 -23.97 -8.45
N ASN A 45 18.93 -23.48 -9.19
CA ASN A 45 19.63 -24.27 -10.19
C ASN A 45 20.81 -24.99 -9.53
N SER A 46 20.68 -26.31 -9.34
CA SER A 46 21.72 -27.13 -8.73
C SER A 46 22.92 -27.38 -9.64
N THR A 47 22.77 -27.27 -10.96
CA THR A 47 23.87 -27.41 -11.92
C THR A 47 24.82 -26.21 -11.86
N THR A 48 24.29 -25.00 -11.71
CA THR A 48 25.09 -23.77 -11.60
C THR A 48 25.31 -23.32 -10.16
N ASN A 49 24.68 -23.97 -9.19
CA ASN A 49 24.71 -23.61 -7.77
C ASN A 49 24.25 -22.16 -7.51
N MET A 50 23.20 -21.72 -8.20
CA MET A 50 22.68 -20.35 -8.13
C MET A 50 21.15 -20.33 -8.03
N THR A 51 20.61 -19.31 -7.38
CA THR A 51 19.17 -19.00 -7.43
C THR A 51 18.77 -18.48 -8.80
N SER A 52 17.51 -18.67 -9.20
CA SER A 52 17.00 -18.19 -10.49
C SER A 52 16.97 -16.67 -10.60
N ALA A 53 16.83 -15.96 -9.47
CA ALA A 53 16.88 -14.50 -9.41
C ALA A 53 17.65 -14.01 -8.17
N ASP A 54 18.04 -12.74 -8.20
CA ASP A 54 18.37 -11.99 -6.98
C ASP A 54 17.06 -11.58 -6.29
N TYR A 55 16.64 -12.38 -5.31
CA TYR A 55 15.38 -12.17 -4.60
C TYR A 55 15.39 -10.92 -3.71
N ASN A 56 16.56 -10.49 -3.23
CA ASN A 56 16.67 -9.24 -2.48
C ASN A 56 16.43 -8.05 -3.40
N ALA A 57 17.04 -8.04 -4.58
CA ALA A 57 16.81 -7.00 -5.58
C ALA A 57 15.38 -7.03 -6.13
N TRP A 58 14.74 -8.19 -6.23
CA TRP A 58 13.32 -8.32 -6.59
C TRP A 58 12.41 -7.72 -5.49
N ALA A 59 12.62 -8.11 -4.24
CA ALA A 59 11.81 -7.66 -3.10
C ALA A 59 11.93 -6.14 -2.87
N ALA A 60 13.13 -5.58 -3.07
CA ALA A 60 13.37 -4.14 -2.94
C ALA A 60 12.60 -3.27 -3.96
N LYS A 61 12.06 -3.87 -5.03
CA LYS A 61 11.22 -3.19 -6.03
C LYS A 61 9.72 -3.31 -5.76
N GLN A 62 9.33 -4.08 -4.74
CA GLN A 62 7.93 -4.29 -4.37
C GLN A 62 7.51 -3.32 -3.26
N THR A 63 6.22 -3.03 -3.20
CA THR A 63 5.56 -2.52 -1.98
C THR A 63 4.57 -3.57 -1.55
N PHE A 64 4.79 -4.14 -0.36
CA PHE A 64 3.91 -5.16 0.21
C PHE A 64 2.91 -4.53 1.17
N ASN A 65 1.64 -4.77 0.92
CA ASN A 65 0.51 -4.34 1.72
C ASN A 65 -0.13 -5.54 2.41
N LEU A 66 -0.91 -5.29 3.45
CA LEU A 66 -1.64 -6.34 4.14
C LEU A 66 -2.65 -7.00 3.18
N GLY A 67 -2.56 -8.32 3.04
CA GLY A 67 -3.44 -9.11 2.18
C GLY A 67 -2.86 -9.43 0.80
N ASP A 68 -1.68 -8.93 0.46
CA ASP A 68 -0.98 -9.29 -0.79
C ASP A 68 -0.58 -10.78 -0.83
N TYR A 69 -0.45 -11.31 -2.05
CA TYR A 69 -0.04 -12.69 -2.34
C TYR A 69 1.34 -12.72 -3.01
N LEU A 70 2.04 -13.85 -2.87
CA LEU A 70 3.34 -14.11 -3.51
C LEU A 70 3.22 -15.27 -4.51
#